data_AF-A0A6L2PMN4-F1
#
_entry.id   AF-A0A6L2PMN4-F1
#
_cell.length_a   1.000
_cell.length_b   1.000
_cell.length_c   1.000
_cell.angle_alpha   90.00
_cell.angle_beta   90.00
_cell.angle_gamma   90.00
#
_symmetry.space_group_name_H-M   'P 1'
#
loop_
_entity.id
_entity.type
_entity.pdbx_description
1 polymer ?
#
loop_
_entity_poly.entity_id
_entity_poly.type
_entity_poly.pdbx_seq_one_letter_code
_entity_poly.pdbx_strand_id
1 'polypeptide(L)'
;MFAEGDDGFIMTPSNVDKNGAYLIDRSPTYFEPILNYLRNGQLIFDNSVNPEGILEEAKFFGIESLVPQLESLIQSSQRSRDNLPLTRRDVVNALILTPYTAELRFQGVNLAGSDLSRLDLRYINFKYACLHGCRMVGANLSWCCLERADLSHAQLEGAQLLGVKMLCANLEGANLRGCNFEDPAGSRANMEGVNLKGANLEGSNMAGVNLRVATLKNANLQNCDLRAAVLAGADLENCDLSGSDLHEANLRGANLKDAAFELMLTPLHMSQTIPGGSSIIKYYAVAVIIIMMTVMVMMTCGVGYQGAERLVGYPRHTTTCNVRLFQLQREKREVPGILQKILAADVFLTDRFCNWAECFLPFRSLRTHYKVLEISCHGIPWLSGWLAFIWLIDSRSLYQMQVNFFIGLLVDILLVCILKAYTRRRRPSGNKSDMFATLGPDKYSFPSGHTSRACFIATFFIFLYPLNFIFHMPLMAWSASVCLSRILLRRHHVLDVTGGVLLGVFEAVLVNWLWVSENFAVWIVSCLSDEKLEGGSYHV
;
A
#
# COMPACT_ATOMS: atom_id res chain seq x y z
N MET A 1 19.72 53.76 -32.83
CA MET A 1 20.62 54.25 -31.77
C MET A 1 19.71 54.79 -30.67
N PHE A 2 19.28 53.91 -29.77
CA PHE A 2 18.53 54.27 -28.57
C PHE A 2 19.35 53.67 -27.43
N ALA A 3 19.88 54.52 -26.56
CA ALA A 3 20.64 54.09 -25.40
C ALA A 3 19.67 53.90 -24.23
N GLU A 4 19.74 52.75 -23.58
CA GLU A 4 19.12 52.50 -22.28
C GLU A 4 19.85 53.33 -21.21
N GLY A 5 19.08 54.10 -20.43
CA GLY A 5 19.54 54.87 -19.29
C GLY A 5 18.35 55.23 -18.41
N ASP A 6 18.49 54.98 -17.10
CA ASP A 6 17.44 54.84 -16.09
C ASP A 6 16.80 56.16 -15.59
N ASP A 7 16.89 57.24 -16.36
CA ASP A 7 16.32 58.55 -16.00
C ASP A 7 15.49 59.09 -17.18
N GLY A 8 14.30 59.61 -16.86
CA GLY A 8 13.21 59.90 -17.79
C GLY A 8 13.61 60.54 -19.13
N PHE A 9 12.89 60.13 -20.18
CA PHE A 9 12.98 60.56 -21.58
C PHE A 9 13.50 62.01 -21.80
N ILE A 10 14.82 62.18 -21.91
CA ILE A 10 15.42 63.40 -22.44
C ILE A 10 15.69 63.19 -23.92
N MET A 11 14.80 63.72 -24.76
CA MET A 11 15.07 63.93 -26.18
C MET A 11 16.32 64.81 -26.32
N THR A 12 17.41 64.29 -26.87
CA THR A 12 18.57 65.10 -27.24
C THR A 12 18.16 66.03 -28.39
N PRO A 13 18.26 67.37 -28.25
CA PRO A 13 17.87 68.28 -29.32
C PRO A 13 18.83 68.16 -30.52
N SER A 14 18.32 68.37 -31.73
CA SER A 14 19.10 68.19 -32.97
C SER A 14 20.10 69.32 -33.20
N ASN A 15 20.87 69.23 -34.31
CA ASN A 15 21.97 70.14 -34.66
C ASN A 15 21.58 71.63 -34.52
N VAL A 16 22.50 72.40 -33.93
CA VAL A 16 22.34 73.84 -33.66
C VAL A 16 22.86 74.65 -34.85
N ASP A 17 22.11 75.66 -35.28
CA ASP A 17 22.56 76.59 -36.31
C ASP A 17 23.59 77.61 -35.76
N LYS A 18 24.14 78.44 -36.65
CA LYS A 18 25.17 79.43 -36.29
C LYS A 18 24.66 80.54 -35.35
N ASN A 19 23.35 80.65 -35.16
CA ASN A 19 22.68 81.65 -34.34
C ASN A 19 22.18 81.06 -33.00
N GLY A 20 22.47 79.80 -32.71
CA GLY A 20 22.05 79.13 -31.48
C GLY A 20 20.61 78.62 -31.51
N ALA A 21 19.96 78.60 -32.68
CA ALA A 21 18.63 78.00 -32.83
C ALA A 21 18.75 76.48 -32.98
N TYR A 22 17.97 75.75 -32.19
CA TYR A 22 17.83 74.30 -32.35
C TYR A 22 16.84 74.04 -33.47
N LEU A 23 17.24 73.27 -34.49
CA LEU A 23 16.26 72.65 -35.37
C LEU A 23 15.55 71.59 -34.52
N ILE A 24 14.24 71.70 -34.31
CA ILE A 24 13.48 70.59 -33.74
C ILE A 24 13.14 69.68 -34.92
N ASP A 25 14.17 69.02 -35.47
CA ASP A 25 13.96 68.08 -36.58
C ASP A 25 13.38 66.79 -35.97
N ARG A 26 12.06 66.72 -35.96
CA ARG A 26 11.31 65.51 -35.62
C ARG A 26 11.54 64.48 -36.72
N SER A 27 11.50 63.19 -36.38
CA SER A 27 11.96 62.15 -37.32
C SER A 27 11.12 62.15 -38.61
N PRO A 28 11.73 62.39 -39.79
CA PRO A 28 10.98 62.41 -41.05
C PRO A 28 10.29 61.07 -41.31
N THR A 29 10.83 59.97 -40.77
CA THR A 29 10.27 58.63 -40.85
C THR A 29 8.90 58.48 -40.19
N TYR A 30 8.64 59.19 -39.09
CA TYR A 30 7.35 59.13 -38.37
C TYR A 30 6.36 60.17 -38.89
N PHE A 31 6.87 61.26 -39.49
CA PHE A 31 6.04 62.30 -40.08
C PHE A 31 5.57 61.98 -41.51
N GLU A 32 6.34 61.23 -42.29
CA GLU A 32 5.97 60.83 -43.65
C GLU A 32 4.59 60.13 -43.74
N PRO A 33 4.25 59.17 -42.86
CA PRO A 33 2.91 58.57 -42.81
C PRO A 33 1.79 59.58 -42.56
N ILE A 34 2.06 60.59 -41.72
CA ILE A 34 1.12 61.66 -41.40
C ILE A 34 0.90 62.54 -42.61
N LEU A 35 1.96 62.91 -43.30
CA LEU A 35 1.88 63.72 -44.52
C LEU A 35 1.09 62.99 -45.62
N ASN A 36 1.29 61.68 -45.75
CA ASN A 36 0.52 60.85 -46.68
C ASN A 36 -0.97 60.81 -46.29
N TYR A 37 -1.28 60.59 -45.01
CA TYR A 37 -2.65 60.65 -44.50
C TYR A 37 -3.34 61.99 -44.79
N LEU A 38 -2.64 63.11 -44.60
CA LEU A 38 -3.18 64.44 -44.92
C LEU A 38 -3.43 64.65 -46.43
N ARG A 39 -2.71 63.93 -47.30
CA ARG A 39 -2.87 64.01 -48.76
C ARG A 39 -4.00 63.14 -49.29
N ASN A 40 -4.14 61.91 -48.79
CA ASN A 40 -5.02 60.88 -49.38
C ASN A 40 -6.12 60.38 -48.41
N GLY A 41 -6.13 60.83 -47.16
CA GLY A 41 -7.08 60.42 -46.13
C GLY A 41 -6.88 59.00 -45.58
N GLN A 42 -5.81 58.30 -45.97
CA GLN A 42 -5.51 56.93 -45.58
C GLN A 42 -4.16 56.82 -44.88
N LEU A 43 -4.12 56.16 -43.73
CA LEU A 43 -2.89 55.94 -42.99
C LEU A 43 -2.13 54.78 -43.63
N ILE A 44 -1.00 55.08 -44.27
CA ILE A 44 -0.12 54.11 -44.93
C ILE A 44 1.30 54.34 -44.39
N PHE A 45 1.90 53.29 -43.85
CA PHE A 45 3.28 53.27 -43.39
C PHE A 45 3.88 51.88 -43.56
N ASP A 46 5.20 51.82 -43.72
CA ASP A 46 5.92 50.56 -43.86
C ASP A 46 5.97 49.79 -42.53
N ASN A 47 6.02 48.46 -42.60
CA ASN A 47 6.09 47.57 -41.43
C ASN A 47 7.31 47.83 -40.51
N SER A 48 8.34 48.54 -41.00
CA SER A 48 9.53 48.92 -40.23
C SER A 48 9.33 50.18 -39.38
N VAL A 49 8.25 50.93 -39.58
CA VAL A 49 7.99 52.18 -38.85
C VAL A 49 7.15 51.89 -37.61
N ASN A 50 7.63 52.32 -36.43
CA ASN A 50 6.90 52.14 -35.18
C ASN A 50 5.63 53.03 -35.16
N PRO A 51 4.41 52.45 -35.08
CA PRO A 51 3.16 53.21 -35.03
C PRO A 51 3.02 54.09 -33.78
N GLU A 52 3.69 53.75 -32.66
CA GLU A 52 3.74 54.63 -31.48
C GLU A 52 4.50 55.93 -31.77
N GLY A 53 5.57 55.87 -32.56
CA GLY A 53 6.29 57.05 -33.02
C GLY A 53 5.42 57.97 -33.90
N ILE A 54 4.60 57.37 -34.77
CA ILE A 54 3.63 58.11 -35.60
C ILE A 54 2.54 58.74 -34.72
N LEU A 55 2.07 58.03 -33.68
CA LEU A 55 1.06 58.53 -32.74
C LEU A 55 1.53 59.78 -32.00
N GLU A 56 2.76 59.76 -31.48
CA GLU A 56 3.33 60.91 -30.77
C GLU A 56 3.50 62.13 -31.70
N GLU A 57 3.81 61.91 -32.97
CA GLU A 57 3.80 63.01 -33.94
C GLU A 57 2.39 63.49 -34.29
N ALA A 58 1.43 62.59 -34.47
CA ALA A 58 0.05 62.98 -34.74
C ALA A 58 -0.53 63.81 -33.59
N LYS A 59 -0.20 63.46 -32.33
CA LYS A 59 -0.55 64.23 -31.13
C LYS A 59 0.13 65.59 -31.11
N PHE A 60 1.43 65.65 -31.39
CA PHE A 60 2.20 66.89 -31.41
C PHE A 60 1.67 67.89 -32.45
N PHE A 61 1.39 67.43 -33.67
CA PHE A 61 0.84 68.27 -34.73
C PHE A 61 -0.69 68.51 -34.63
N GLY A 62 -1.34 67.98 -33.60
CA GLY A 62 -2.77 68.21 -33.34
C GLY A 62 -3.71 67.57 -34.37
N ILE A 63 -3.33 66.44 -34.95
CA ILE A 63 -4.12 65.75 -35.98
C ILE A 63 -5.12 64.81 -35.29
N GLU A 64 -6.14 65.40 -34.69
CA GLU A 64 -7.11 64.70 -33.85
C GLU A 64 -7.89 63.58 -34.58
N SER A 65 -8.02 63.66 -35.91
CA SER A 65 -8.71 62.62 -36.69
C SER A 65 -7.90 61.32 -36.82
N LEU A 66 -6.58 61.40 -36.69
CA LEU A 66 -5.66 60.27 -36.85
C LEU A 66 -5.36 59.57 -35.52
N VAL A 67 -5.37 60.33 -34.41
CA VAL A 67 -5.05 59.83 -33.07
C VAL A 67 -5.90 58.62 -32.65
N PRO A 68 -7.24 58.62 -32.76
CA PRO A 68 -8.06 57.46 -32.40
C PRO A 68 -7.82 56.23 -33.28
N GLN A 69 -7.47 56.44 -34.56
CA GLN A 69 -7.18 55.35 -35.50
C GLN A 69 -5.86 54.67 -35.14
N LEU A 70 -4.82 55.46 -34.83
CA LEU A 70 -3.53 54.97 -34.37
C LEU A 70 -3.62 54.31 -32.99
N GLU A 71 -4.37 54.88 -32.04
CA GLU A 71 -4.59 54.28 -30.72
C GLU A 71 -5.31 52.93 -30.82
N SER A 72 -6.35 52.84 -31.67
CA SER A 72 -7.04 51.58 -31.96
C SER A 72 -6.13 50.55 -32.65
N LEU A 73 -5.29 50.99 -33.59
CA LEU A 73 -4.34 50.13 -34.30
C LEU A 73 -3.27 49.61 -33.34
N ILE A 74 -2.70 50.46 -32.49
CA ILE A 74 -1.70 50.08 -31.48
C ILE A 74 -2.33 49.12 -30.47
N GLN A 75 -3.52 49.43 -29.96
CA GLN A 75 -4.22 48.58 -28.98
C GLN A 75 -4.64 47.22 -29.56
N SER A 76 -5.04 47.16 -30.83
CA SER A 76 -5.31 45.89 -31.52
C SER A 76 -4.03 45.09 -31.82
N SER A 77 -2.91 45.76 -32.12
CA SER A 77 -1.61 45.12 -32.33
C SER A 77 -0.96 44.59 -31.03
N GLN A 78 -1.18 45.28 -29.90
CA GLN A 78 -0.74 44.80 -28.58
C GLN A 78 -1.58 43.60 -28.14
N ARG A 79 -2.92 43.65 -28.31
CA ARG A 79 -3.81 42.50 -28.05
C ARG A 79 -3.51 41.27 -28.91
N SER A 80 -2.98 41.44 -30.12
CA SER A 80 -2.59 40.31 -30.97
C SER A 80 -1.24 39.71 -30.54
N ARG A 81 -0.31 40.53 -30.01
CA ARG A 81 0.96 40.05 -29.43
C ARG A 81 0.80 39.35 -28.09
N ASP A 82 -0.10 39.82 -27.23
CA ASP A 82 -0.34 39.20 -25.91
C ASP A 82 -0.84 37.75 -26.01
N ASN A 83 -1.42 37.37 -27.16
CA ASN A 83 -1.92 36.01 -27.43
C ASN A 83 -0.96 35.14 -28.24
N LEU A 84 0.13 35.69 -28.78
CA LEU A 84 1.10 34.91 -29.55
C LEU A 84 1.94 34.05 -28.59
N PRO A 85 2.12 32.74 -28.88
CA PRO A 85 2.98 31.89 -28.07
C PRO A 85 4.42 32.37 -28.18
N LEU A 86 5.11 32.47 -27.04
CA LEU A 86 6.53 32.78 -27.00
C LEU A 86 7.33 31.71 -27.72
N THR A 87 8.34 32.13 -28.46
CA THR A 87 9.22 31.22 -29.19
C THR A 87 10.31 30.67 -28.27
N ARG A 88 10.98 29.59 -28.70
CA ARG A 88 12.18 29.07 -28.02
C ARG A 88 13.23 30.17 -27.80
N ARG A 89 13.40 31.07 -28.76
CA ARG A 89 14.38 32.16 -28.67
C ARG A 89 14.04 33.13 -27.55
N ASP A 90 12.76 33.44 -27.37
CA ASP A 90 12.30 34.34 -26.31
C ASP A 90 12.55 33.73 -24.93
N VAL A 91 12.29 32.42 -24.77
CA VAL A 91 12.60 31.69 -23.53
C VAL A 91 14.10 31.65 -23.27
N VAL A 92 14.92 31.33 -24.27
CA VAL A 92 16.38 31.31 -24.13
C VAL A 92 16.93 32.70 -23.78
N ASN A 93 16.41 33.76 -24.42
CA ASN A 93 16.78 35.12 -24.08
C ASN A 93 16.42 35.44 -22.62
N ALA A 94 15.22 35.08 -22.17
CA ALA A 94 14.82 35.27 -20.78
C ALA A 94 15.74 34.51 -19.80
N LEU A 95 16.13 33.28 -20.12
CA LEU A 95 17.07 32.49 -19.31
C LEU A 95 18.46 33.14 -19.22
N ILE A 96 18.95 33.73 -20.31
CA ILE A 96 20.28 34.37 -20.36
C ILE A 96 20.27 35.74 -19.68
N LEU A 97 19.19 36.51 -19.85
CA LEU A 97 19.06 37.87 -19.33
C LEU A 97 18.74 37.88 -17.83
N THR A 98 18.15 36.81 -17.29
CA THR A 98 17.79 36.76 -15.88
C THR A 98 19.03 36.46 -15.03
N PRO A 99 19.38 37.32 -14.06
CA PRO A 99 20.49 37.04 -13.15
C PRO A 99 20.18 35.84 -12.25
N TYR A 100 21.22 35.11 -11.84
CA TYR A 100 21.09 33.92 -10.99
C TYR A 100 20.47 34.17 -9.60
N THR A 101 20.35 35.45 -9.20
CA THR A 101 19.72 35.87 -7.93
C THR A 101 18.23 36.12 -8.06
N ALA A 102 17.70 36.24 -9.29
CA ALA A 102 16.30 36.51 -9.55
C ALA A 102 15.55 35.24 -9.95
N GLU A 103 14.33 35.08 -9.42
CA GLU A 103 13.43 34.00 -9.81
C GLU A 103 12.78 34.34 -11.16
N LEU A 104 13.00 33.49 -12.17
CA LEU A 104 12.33 33.63 -13.46
C LEU A 104 10.87 33.15 -13.36
N ARG A 105 9.93 34.01 -13.76
CA ARG A 105 8.49 33.75 -13.68
C ARG A 105 7.84 33.82 -15.06
N PHE A 106 7.34 32.68 -15.53
CA PHE A 106 6.46 32.55 -16.70
C PHE A 106 5.01 32.29 -16.27
N GLN A 107 4.54 32.99 -15.24
CA GLN A 107 3.18 32.81 -14.75
C GLN A 107 2.16 33.31 -15.78
N GLY A 108 1.23 32.45 -16.20
CA GLY A 108 0.18 32.79 -17.17
C GLY A 108 0.66 32.97 -18.61
N VAL A 109 1.93 32.65 -18.90
CA VAL A 109 2.54 32.89 -20.21
C VAL A 109 2.06 31.86 -21.23
N ASN A 110 1.81 32.31 -22.46
CA ASN A 110 1.52 31.43 -23.58
C ASN A 110 2.83 30.91 -24.21
N LEU A 111 3.04 29.60 -24.11
CA LEU A 111 4.16 28.88 -24.71
C LEU A 111 3.66 27.76 -25.65
N ALA A 112 2.37 27.73 -26.00
CA ALA A 112 1.75 26.64 -26.73
C ALA A 112 2.53 26.24 -27.99
N GLY A 113 2.81 24.95 -28.13
CA GLY A 113 3.55 24.39 -29.27
C GLY A 113 5.04 24.77 -29.35
N SER A 114 5.59 25.49 -28.37
CA SER A 114 7.00 25.89 -28.38
C SER A 114 7.93 24.69 -28.16
N ASP A 115 9.15 24.78 -28.73
CA ASP A 115 10.20 23.78 -28.52
C ASP A 115 11.12 24.20 -27.39
N LEU A 116 10.95 23.58 -26.24
CA LEU A 116 11.74 23.74 -25.03
C LEU A 116 12.61 22.52 -24.72
N SER A 117 12.83 21.65 -25.72
CA SER A 117 13.63 20.42 -25.57
C SER A 117 15.05 20.72 -25.10
N ARG A 118 15.56 19.88 -24.20
CA ARG A 118 16.93 19.93 -23.64
C ARG A 118 17.31 21.25 -22.98
N LEU A 119 16.34 22.11 -22.64
CA LEU A 119 16.59 23.32 -21.87
C LEU A 119 16.69 23.00 -20.38
N ASP A 120 17.52 23.77 -19.69
CA ASP A 120 17.55 23.79 -18.23
C ASP A 120 16.54 24.83 -17.73
N LEU A 121 15.44 24.35 -17.17
CA LEU A 121 14.31 25.16 -16.72
C LEU A 121 14.13 25.08 -15.21
N ARG A 122 15.15 24.65 -14.45
CA ARG A 122 15.06 24.44 -13.01
C ARG A 122 14.60 25.69 -12.25
N TYR A 123 13.80 25.48 -11.20
CA TYR A 123 13.31 26.54 -10.30
C TYR A 123 12.43 27.63 -10.95
N ILE A 124 11.95 27.40 -12.17
CA ILE A 124 11.12 28.37 -12.87
C ILE A 124 9.65 28.22 -12.46
N ASN A 125 8.98 29.36 -12.31
CA ASN A 125 7.57 29.42 -12.01
C ASN A 125 6.71 29.52 -13.29
N PHE A 126 6.03 28.43 -13.63
CA PHE A 126 5.12 28.27 -14.76
C PHE A 126 3.65 28.18 -14.32
N LYS A 127 3.30 28.74 -13.16
CA LYS A 127 1.93 28.68 -12.64
C LYS A 127 0.95 29.27 -13.67
N TYR A 128 -0.16 28.59 -13.94
CA TYR A 128 -1.14 28.99 -14.98
C TYR A 128 -0.60 29.15 -16.41
N ALA A 129 0.63 28.70 -16.71
CA ALA A 129 1.18 28.81 -18.06
C ALA A 129 0.42 27.89 -19.04
N CYS A 130 0.32 28.34 -20.30
CA CYS A 130 -0.19 27.52 -21.40
C CYS A 130 0.99 26.84 -22.10
N LEU A 131 1.18 25.56 -21.82
CA LEU A 131 2.24 24.69 -22.34
C LEU A 131 1.65 23.56 -23.21
N HIS A 132 0.40 23.71 -23.68
CA HIS A 132 -0.28 22.74 -24.53
C HIS A 132 0.56 22.42 -25.78
N GLY A 133 0.77 21.13 -26.06
CA GLY A 133 1.52 20.66 -27.22
C GLY A 133 3.00 21.04 -27.24
N CYS A 134 3.58 21.55 -26.14
CA CYS A 134 4.99 21.92 -26.09
C CYS A 134 5.90 20.70 -26.20
N ARG A 135 7.07 20.88 -26.83
CA ARG A 135 8.12 19.86 -26.88
C ARG A 135 9.15 20.14 -25.80
N MET A 136 9.19 19.31 -24.77
CA MET A 136 10.10 19.38 -23.61
C MET A 136 10.92 18.09 -23.46
N VAL A 137 11.18 17.39 -24.57
CA VAL A 137 11.95 16.15 -24.59
C VAL A 137 13.35 16.37 -24.00
N GLY A 138 13.68 15.59 -22.95
CA GLY A 138 14.94 15.69 -22.21
C GLY A 138 15.18 17.04 -21.54
N ALA A 139 14.16 17.89 -21.34
CA ALA A 139 14.31 19.14 -20.60
C ALA A 139 14.44 18.87 -19.09
N ASN A 140 15.10 19.79 -18.38
CA ASN A 140 15.20 19.74 -16.92
C ASN A 140 14.19 20.69 -16.28
N LEU A 141 13.11 20.13 -15.73
CA LEU A 141 12.01 20.82 -15.06
C LEU A 141 12.05 20.60 -13.54
N SER A 142 13.22 20.22 -13.00
CA SER A 142 13.35 19.96 -11.58
C SER A 142 13.02 21.21 -10.76
N TRP A 143 12.22 21.04 -9.72
CA TRP A 143 11.80 22.10 -8.79
C TRP A 143 10.95 23.21 -9.40
N CYS A 144 10.41 23.00 -10.61
CA CYS A 144 9.48 23.94 -11.23
C CYS A 144 8.14 23.99 -10.52
N CYS A 145 7.49 25.16 -10.59
CA CYS A 145 6.10 25.33 -10.17
C CYS A 145 5.19 25.35 -11.41
N LEU A 146 4.50 24.26 -11.66
CA LEU A 146 3.55 24.03 -12.76
C LEU A 146 2.10 23.93 -12.25
N GLU A 147 1.82 24.52 -11.08
CA GLU A 147 0.47 24.50 -10.50
C GLU A 147 -0.54 25.10 -11.48
N ARG A 148 -1.60 24.35 -11.78
CA ARG A 148 -2.67 24.74 -12.70
C ARG A 148 -2.19 25.14 -14.10
N ALA A 149 -0.99 24.71 -14.51
CA ALA A 149 -0.53 24.88 -15.89
C ALA A 149 -1.23 23.88 -16.82
N ASP A 150 -1.39 24.26 -18.09
CA ASP A 150 -1.91 23.37 -19.11
C ASP A 150 -0.77 22.78 -19.93
N LEU A 151 -0.42 21.52 -19.71
CA LEU A 151 0.53 20.72 -20.48
C LEU A 151 -0.18 19.61 -21.28
N SER A 152 -1.45 19.79 -21.63
CA SER A 152 -2.16 18.81 -22.47
C SER A 152 -1.41 18.54 -23.77
N HIS A 153 -1.27 17.27 -24.14
CA HIS A 153 -0.54 16.81 -25.32
C HIS A 153 0.96 17.21 -25.39
N ALA A 154 1.55 17.69 -24.30
CA ALA A 154 2.98 18.02 -24.25
C ALA A 154 3.85 16.76 -24.40
N GLN A 155 5.03 16.93 -25.01
CA GLN A 155 6.02 15.87 -25.20
C GLN A 155 7.15 16.04 -24.19
N LEU A 156 7.14 15.26 -23.12
CA LEU A 156 8.05 15.30 -21.97
C LEU A 156 8.95 14.07 -21.89
N GLU A 157 9.09 13.28 -22.96
CA GLU A 157 9.90 12.07 -22.98
C GLU A 157 11.32 12.29 -22.42
N GLY A 158 11.70 11.50 -21.42
CA GLY A 158 13.00 11.57 -20.75
C GLY A 158 13.25 12.85 -19.94
N ALA A 159 12.24 13.67 -19.67
CA ALA A 159 12.41 14.90 -18.89
C ALA A 159 12.73 14.61 -17.40
N GLN A 160 13.49 15.51 -16.79
CA GLN A 160 13.77 15.47 -15.34
C GLN A 160 12.75 16.33 -14.60
N LEU A 161 11.98 15.73 -13.69
CA LEU A 161 10.84 16.31 -12.97
C LEU A 161 11.00 16.18 -11.44
N LEU A 162 12.24 16.20 -10.97
CA LEU A 162 12.61 16.05 -9.56
C LEU A 162 11.94 17.15 -8.72
N GLY A 163 11.19 16.79 -7.67
CA GLY A 163 10.59 17.76 -6.75
C GLY A 163 9.62 18.77 -7.39
N VAL A 164 9.09 18.47 -8.58
CA VAL A 164 8.18 19.37 -9.31
C VAL A 164 6.83 19.52 -8.60
N LYS A 165 6.23 20.71 -8.71
CA LYS A 165 4.90 21.02 -8.16
C LYS A 165 3.89 21.16 -9.31
N MET A 166 2.98 20.20 -9.46
CA MET A 166 1.96 20.12 -10.51
C MET A 166 0.54 20.03 -9.93
N LEU A 167 0.27 20.71 -8.81
CA LEU A 167 -1.06 20.72 -8.18
C LEU A 167 -2.12 21.18 -9.19
N CYS A 168 -3.11 20.33 -9.46
CA CYS A 168 -4.20 20.56 -10.41
C CYS A 168 -3.73 20.95 -11.83
N ALA A 169 -2.55 20.52 -12.27
CA ALA A 169 -2.10 20.73 -13.64
C ALA A 169 -2.86 19.83 -14.63
N ASN A 170 -2.97 20.26 -15.88
CA ASN A 170 -3.56 19.46 -16.95
C ASN A 170 -2.46 18.80 -17.79
N LEU A 171 -2.39 17.48 -17.81
CA LEU A 171 -1.48 16.65 -18.61
C LEU A 171 -2.25 15.62 -19.44
N GLU A 172 -3.49 15.94 -19.84
CA GLU A 172 -4.30 15.05 -20.70
C GLU A 172 -3.54 14.73 -21.99
N GLY A 173 -3.38 13.44 -22.29
CA GLY A 173 -2.68 12.95 -23.47
C GLY A 173 -1.20 13.33 -23.56
N ALA A 174 -0.56 13.75 -22.46
CA ALA A 174 0.87 14.08 -22.46
C ALA A 174 1.74 12.81 -22.56
N ASN A 175 2.89 12.92 -23.22
CA ASN A 175 3.89 11.85 -23.31
C ASN A 175 5.00 12.08 -22.28
N LEU A 176 4.97 11.32 -21.19
CA LEU A 176 5.88 11.35 -20.06
C LEU A 176 6.78 10.09 -20.02
N ARG A 177 6.94 9.36 -21.12
CA ARG A 177 7.74 8.13 -21.17
C ARG A 177 9.17 8.35 -20.62
N GLY A 178 9.59 7.48 -19.70
CA GLY A 178 10.95 7.51 -19.13
C GLY A 178 11.29 8.77 -18.33
N CYS A 179 10.29 9.49 -17.81
CA CYS A 179 10.50 10.65 -16.95
C CYS A 179 11.06 10.25 -15.58
N ASN A 180 11.80 11.16 -14.95
CA ASN A 180 12.33 10.96 -13.60
C ASN A 180 11.74 11.96 -12.59
N PHE A 181 11.01 11.46 -11.59
CA PHE A 181 10.39 12.23 -10.51
C PHE A 181 11.05 12.00 -9.14
N GLU A 182 11.93 11.00 -9.02
CA GLU A 182 12.54 10.62 -7.74
C GLU A 182 13.70 11.55 -7.39
N ASP A 183 13.50 12.41 -6.39
CA ASP A 183 14.57 13.21 -5.80
C ASP A 183 15.35 12.40 -4.75
N PRO A 184 16.66 12.17 -4.91
CA PRO A 184 17.50 11.51 -3.90
C PRO A 184 17.52 12.24 -2.56
N ALA A 185 17.24 13.54 -2.53
CA ALA A 185 17.16 14.33 -1.29
C ALA A 185 15.81 14.20 -0.56
N GLY A 186 14.87 13.42 -1.11
CA GLY A 186 13.60 13.07 -0.47
C GLY A 186 12.44 14.04 -0.74
N SER A 187 12.63 15.06 -1.57
CA SER A 187 11.53 15.97 -1.94
C SER A 187 10.66 15.34 -3.02
N ARG A 188 9.54 14.78 -2.58
CA ARG A 188 8.57 14.13 -3.47
C ARG A 188 7.94 15.14 -4.43
N ALA A 189 7.78 14.76 -5.69
CA ALA A 189 6.97 15.51 -6.63
C ALA A 189 5.50 15.55 -6.18
N ASN A 190 4.88 16.74 -6.24
CA ASN A 190 3.49 16.93 -5.83
C ASN A 190 2.59 17.09 -7.05
N MET A 191 1.80 16.07 -7.35
CA MET A 191 0.88 15.99 -8.49
C MET A 191 -0.57 15.76 -8.03
N GLU A 192 -0.93 16.27 -6.85
CA GLU A 192 -2.29 16.15 -6.34
C GLU A 192 -3.31 16.81 -7.28
N GLY A 193 -4.41 16.10 -7.57
CA GLY A 193 -5.48 16.59 -8.44
C GLY A 193 -5.09 16.78 -9.91
N VAL A 194 -3.95 16.24 -10.36
CA VAL A 194 -3.50 16.34 -11.75
C VAL A 194 -4.44 15.58 -12.71
N ASN A 195 -4.65 16.10 -13.92
CA ASN A 195 -5.34 15.37 -14.99
C ASN A 195 -4.32 14.69 -15.91
N LEU A 196 -4.19 13.37 -15.83
CA LEU A 196 -3.31 12.53 -16.64
C LEU A 196 -4.12 11.56 -17.54
N LYS A 197 -5.37 11.91 -17.87
CA LYS A 197 -6.22 11.08 -18.72
C LYS A 197 -5.53 10.79 -20.07
N GLY A 198 -5.38 9.52 -20.41
CA GLY A 198 -4.73 9.07 -21.65
C GLY A 198 -3.24 9.42 -21.76
N ALA A 199 -2.56 9.80 -20.67
CA ALA A 199 -1.14 10.08 -20.68
C ALA A 199 -0.29 8.81 -20.83
N ASN A 200 0.88 8.93 -21.45
CA ASN A 200 1.85 7.84 -21.54
C ASN A 200 2.99 8.05 -20.54
N LEU A 201 3.05 7.23 -19.49
CA LEU A 201 4.06 7.29 -18.43
C LEU A 201 5.03 6.11 -18.49
N GLU A 202 4.98 5.25 -19.51
CA GLU A 202 5.76 4.01 -19.60
C GLU A 202 7.23 4.18 -19.21
N GLY A 203 7.72 3.33 -18.30
CA GLY A 203 9.11 3.31 -17.85
C GLY A 203 9.54 4.50 -16.99
N SER A 204 8.60 5.30 -16.48
CA SER A 204 8.93 6.47 -15.64
C SER A 204 9.28 6.06 -14.22
N ASN A 205 10.24 6.79 -13.62
CA ASN A 205 10.53 6.70 -12.20
C ASN A 205 9.65 7.69 -11.42
N MET A 206 8.66 7.17 -10.71
CA MET A 206 7.66 7.92 -9.95
C MET A 206 7.68 7.56 -8.46
N ALA A 207 8.81 7.08 -7.94
CA ALA A 207 8.93 6.69 -6.54
C ALA A 207 8.58 7.87 -5.60
N GLY A 208 7.66 7.62 -4.65
CA GLY A 208 7.23 8.58 -3.65
C GLY A 208 6.31 9.70 -4.13
N VAL A 209 5.92 9.75 -5.42
CA VAL A 209 5.09 10.82 -5.97
C VAL A 209 3.74 10.95 -5.26
N ASN A 210 3.25 12.18 -5.08
CA ASN A 210 1.90 12.42 -4.59
C ASN A 210 0.91 12.58 -5.74
N LEU A 211 0.07 11.56 -5.99
CA LEU A 211 -0.99 11.52 -7.00
C LEU A 211 -2.39 11.45 -6.35
N ARG A 212 -2.54 12.02 -5.15
CA ARG A 212 -3.83 12.04 -4.45
C ARG A 212 -4.92 12.71 -5.31
N VAL A 213 -6.08 12.08 -5.44
CA VAL A 213 -7.21 12.54 -6.28
C VAL A 213 -6.83 12.84 -7.74
N ALA A 214 -5.76 12.23 -8.27
CA ALA A 214 -5.38 12.39 -9.67
C ALA A 214 -6.33 11.63 -10.60
N THR A 215 -6.55 12.15 -11.81
CA THR A 215 -7.31 11.45 -12.86
C THR A 215 -6.34 10.79 -13.83
N LEU A 216 -6.20 9.47 -13.76
CA LEU A 216 -5.28 8.69 -14.61
C LEU A 216 -6.01 7.86 -15.67
N LYS A 217 -7.34 7.99 -15.81
CA LYS A 217 -8.16 7.18 -16.73
C LYS A 217 -7.53 6.95 -18.11
N ASN A 218 -7.47 5.69 -18.54
CA ASN A 218 -6.84 5.24 -19.79
C ASN A 218 -5.33 5.57 -19.94
N ALA A 219 -4.61 5.88 -18.85
CA ALA A 219 -3.17 6.13 -18.92
C ALA A 219 -2.36 4.83 -19.04
N ASN A 220 -1.21 4.92 -19.72
CA ASN A 220 -0.22 3.84 -19.78
C ASN A 220 0.84 4.05 -18.70
N LEU A 221 0.86 3.18 -17.68
CA LEU A 221 1.81 3.15 -16.57
C LEU A 221 2.68 1.88 -16.60
N GLN A 222 2.87 1.27 -17.77
CA GLN A 222 3.67 0.06 -17.91
C GLN A 222 5.12 0.28 -17.47
N ASN A 223 5.70 -0.69 -16.75
CA ASN A 223 7.09 -0.67 -16.29
C ASN A 223 7.48 0.58 -15.47
N CYS A 224 6.52 1.25 -14.83
CA CYS A 224 6.79 2.41 -13.96
C CYS A 224 7.27 1.98 -12.57
N ASP A 225 8.18 2.75 -11.98
CA ASP A 225 8.49 2.66 -10.56
C ASP A 225 7.52 3.56 -9.77
N LEU A 226 6.56 2.96 -9.08
CA LEU A 226 5.57 3.64 -8.24
C LEU A 226 5.78 3.32 -6.75
N ARG A 227 7.00 2.95 -6.35
CA ARG A 227 7.31 2.61 -4.95
C ARG A 227 6.97 3.77 -4.02
N ALA A 228 6.27 3.51 -2.92
CA ALA A 228 5.83 4.50 -1.94
C ALA A 228 5.00 5.68 -2.50
N ALA A 229 4.44 5.55 -3.71
CA ALA A 229 3.59 6.57 -4.32
C ALA A 229 2.25 6.71 -3.55
N VAL A 230 1.70 7.92 -3.50
CA VAL A 230 0.41 8.21 -2.85
C VAL A 230 -0.67 8.34 -3.93
N LEU A 231 -1.44 7.28 -4.16
CA LEU A 231 -2.52 7.19 -5.14
C LEU A 231 -3.92 7.23 -4.49
N ALA A 232 -4.01 7.75 -3.26
CA ALA A 232 -5.27 7.75 -2.51
C ALA A 232 -6.36 8.56 -3.25
N GLY A 233 -7.51 7.94 -3.51
CA GLY A 233 -8.61 8.56 -4.25
C GLY A 233 -8.36 8.82 -5.74
N ALA A 234 -7.28 8.29 -6.33
CA ALA A 234 -6.98 8.46 -7.75
C ALA A 234 -7.93 7.63 -8.64
N ASP A 235 -8.26 8.15 -9.82
CA ASP A 235 -9.06 7.43 -10.83
C ASP A 235 -8.14 6.70 -11.82
N LEU A 236 -7.98 5.39 -11.63
CA LEU A 236 -7.14 4.50 -12.44
C LEU A 236 -7.98 3.63 -13.39
N GLU A 237 -9.21 4.05 -13.75
CA GLU A 237 -10.07 3.28 -14.66
C GLU A 237 -9.38 3.03 -16.01
N ASN A 238 -9.40 1.77 -16.49
CA ASN A 238 -8.76 1.32 -17.74
C ASN A 238 -7.25 1.69 -17.85
N CYS A 239 -6.53 1.82 -16.72
CA CYS A 239 -5.09 2.05 -16.76
C CYS A 239 -4.32 0.75 -16.99
N ASP A 240 -3.18 0.84 -17.67
CA ASP A 240 -2.25 -0.28 -17.79
C ASP A 240 -1.08 -0.11 -16.82
N LEU A 241 -1.06 -0.91 -15.75
CA LEU A 241 0.00 -0.93 -14.73
C LEU A 241 0.94 -2.13 -14.91
N SER A 242 0.96 -2.76 -16.08
CA SER A 242 1.70 -4.01 -16.30
C SER A 242 3.21 -3.80 -16.15
N GLY A 243 3.89 -4.66 -15.40
CA GLY A 243 5.33 -4.52 -15.11
C GLY A 243 5.70 -3.39 -14.14
N SER A 244 4.73 -2.63 -13.60
CA SER A 244 5.03 -1.57 -12.62
C SER A 244 5.36 -2.13 -11.23
N ASP A 245 6.18 -1.39 -10.47
CA ASP A 245 6.45 -1.68 -9.06
C ASP A 245 5.62 -0.77 -8.16
N LEU A 246 4.72 -1.37 -7.38
CA LEU A 246 3.79 -0.69 -6.47
C LEU A 246 4.12 -0.95 -4.99
N HIS A 247 5.35 -1.36 -4.68
CA HIS A 247 5.78 -1.61 -3.29
C HIS A 247 5.53 -0.37 -2.40
N GLU A 248 4.83 -0.55 -1.27
CA GLU A 248 4.43 0.54 -0.35
C GLU A 248 3.54 1.65 -0.95
N ALA A 249 2.99 1.48 -2.17
CA ALA A 249 2.08 2.46 -2.74
C ALA A 249 0.74 2.50 -1.98
N ASN A 250 0.25 3.72 -1.68
CA ASN A 250 -1.03 3.92 -1.02
C ASN A 250 -2.17 4.08 -2.04
N LEU A 251 -2.93 3.00 -2.26
CA LEU A 251 -4.07 2.94 -3.19
C LEU A 251 -5.44 3.14 -2.51
N ARG A 252 -5.49 3.69 -1.29
CA ARG A 252 -6.75 3.79 -0.53
C ARG A 252 -7.80 4.60 -1.29
N GLY A 253 -8.93 3.97 -1.61
CA GLY A 253 -10.04 4.61 -2.30
C GLY A 253 -9.78 4.94 -3.78
N ALA A 254 -8.73 4.38 -4.38
CA ALA A 254 -8.50 4.51 -5.81
C ALA A 254 -9.54 3.70 -6.62
N ASN A 255 -9.96 4.21 -7.76
CA ASN A 255 -10.84 3.50 -8.70
C ASN A 255 -10.00 2.63 -9.64
N LEU A 256 -10.00 1.30 -9.42
CA LEU A 256 -9.21 0.33 -10.19
C LEU A 256 -10.04 -0.44 -11.23
N LYS A 257 -11.20 0.08 -11.63
CA LYS A 257 -12.08 -0.59 -12.59
C LYS A 257 -11.34 -0.81 -13.92
N ASP A 258 -11.32 -2.07 -14.38
CA ASP A 258 -10.70 -2.47 -15.66
C ASP A 258 -9.19 -2.13 -15.78
N ALA A 259 -8.50 -1.91 -14.66
CA ALA A 259 -7.06 -1.71 -14.66
C ALA A 259 -6.30 -3.03 -14.89
N ALA A 260 -5.29 -3.01 -15.76
CA ALA A 260 -4.45 -4.17 -16.07
C ALA A 260 -3.22 -4.21 -15.15
N PHE A 261 -2.90 -5.40 -14.62
CA PHE A 261 -1.80 -5.64 -13.66
C PHE A 261 -0.90 -6.80 -14.11
N GLU A 262 -0.71 -7.00 -15.42
CA GLU A 262 0.09 -8.13 -15.88
C GLU A 262 1.56 -7.97 -15.47
N LEU A 263 2.26 -9.06 -15.11
CA LEU A 263 3.72 -9.05 -14.88
C LEU A 263 4.23 -8.11 -13.77
N MET A 264 3.47 -7.85 -12.70
CA MET A 264 3.97 -7.01 -11.58
C MET A 264 5.27 -7.55 -10.99
N LEU A 265 6.27 -6.67 -10.84
CA LEU A 265 7.60 -6.99 -10.29
C LEU A 265 7.55 -7.36 -8.80
N THR A 266 6.51 -6.91 -8.08
CA THR A 266 6.26 -7.25 -6.68
C THR A 266 4.78 -7.62 -6.47
N PRO A 267 4.45 -8.62 -5.62
CA PRO A 267 3.07 -8.85 -5.23
C PRO A 267 2.58 -7.67 -4.39
N LEU A 268 1.69 -6.86 -5.00
CA LEU A 268 0.97 -5.76 -4.35
C LEU A 268 0.53 -6.13 -2.93
N HIS A 269 1.14 -5.51 -1.93
CA HIS A 269 0.57 -5.43 -0.58
C HIS A 269 -0.63 -4.47 -0.63
N MET A 270 -1.76 -4.94 -1.14
CA MET A 270 -3.04 -4.26 -0.99
C MET A 270 -3.44 -4.25 0.49
N SER A 271 -2.95 -3.26 1.23
CA SER A 271 -3.50 -2.93 2.55
C SER A 271 -4.89 -2.34 2.35
N GLN A 272 -5.90 -3.20 2.50
CA GLN A 272 -7.31 -2.85 2.68
C GLN A 272 -7.89 -1.83 1.69
N THR A 273 -8.34 -2.31 0.52
CA THR A 273 -9.69 -2.02 -0.01
C THR A 273 -9.95 -2.78 -1.32
N ILE A 274 -11.14 -3.40 -1.40
CA ILE A 274 -11.83 -4.05 -2.54
C ILE A 274 -11.59 -5.59 -2.71
N PRO A 275 -12.69 -6.40 -2.73
CA PRO A 275 -12.64 -7.86 -2.75
C PRO A 275 -12.52 -8.42 -4.17
N GLY A 276 -11.73 -9.48 -4.33
CA GLY A 276 -11.71 -10.30 -5.55
C GLY A 276 -10.35 -10.29 -6.25
N GLY A 277 -9.47 -11.20 -5.84
CA GLY A 277 -8.19 -11.44 -6.54
C GLY A 277 -7.20 -12.22 -5.69
N SER A 278 -7.06 -11.83 -4.41
CA SER A 278 -6.39 -12.63 -3.37
C SER A 278 -7.24 -13.84 -2.92
N SER A 279 -8.37 -14.08 -3.60
CA SER A 279 -9.28 -15.16 -3.29
C SER A 279 -8.66 -16.51 -3.63
N ILE A 280 -7.93 -16.69 -4.72
CA ILE A 280 -7.52 -18.06 -5.10
C ILE A 280 -6.50 -18.65 -4.10
N ILE A 281 -5.45 -17.92 -3.73
CA ILE A 281 -4.41 -18.41 -2.80
C ILE A 281 -4.91 -18.49 -1.36
N LYS A 282 -5.69 -17.50 -0.90
CA LYS A 282 -6.35 -17.57 0.42
C LYS A 282 -7.45 -18.63 0.43
N TYR A 283 -8.17 -18.87 -0.67
CA TYR A 283 -9.10 -19.99 -0.80
C TYR A 283 -8.37 -21.32 -0.85
N TYR A 284 -7.16 -21.44 -1.38
CA TYR A 284 -6.38 -22.68 -1.28
C TYR A 284 -5.88 -22.92 0.14
N ALA A 285 -5.37 -21.90 0.83
CA ALA A 285 -5.00 -22.03 2.24
C ALA A 285 -6.23 -22.36 3.12
N VAL A 286 -7.35 -21.68 2.89
CA VAL A 286 -8.64 -21.94 3.54
C VAL A 286 -9.22 -23.29 3.14
N ALA A 287 -9.16 -23.67 1.86
CA ALA A 287 -9.65 -24.96 1.38
C ALA A 287 -8.78 -26.07 1.92
N VAL A 288 -7.46 -25.89 2.09
CA VAL A 288 -6.60 -26.86 2.77
C VAL A 288 -6.90 -26.91 4.26
N ILE A 289 -7.14 -25.79 4.94
CA ILE A 289 -7.58 -25.79 6.34
C ILE A 289 -8.94 -26.47 6.48
N ILE A 290 -9.90 -26.18 5.60
CA ILE A 290 -11.24 -26.79 5.57
C ILE A 290 -11.15 -28.25 5.15
N ILE A 291 -10.31 -28.62 4.17
CA ILE A 291 -10.08 -30.00 3.73
C ILE A 291 -9.37 -30.74 4.85
N MET A 292 -8.37 -30.19 5.54
CA MET A 292 -7.78 -30.81 6.74
C MET A 292 -8.84 -30.98 7.83
N MET A 293 -9.65 -29.96 8.13
CA MET A 293 -10.73 -30.04 9.11
C MET A 293 -11.84 -31.03 8.69
N THR A 294 -12.18 -31.09 7.40
CA THR A 294 -13.29 -31.90 6.85
C THR A 294 -12.84 -33.33 6.56
N VAL A 295 -11.62 -33.56 6.06
CA VAL A 295 -10.99 -34.88 5.88
C VAL A 295 -10.69 -35.50 7.24
N MET A 296 -10.29 -34.75 8.26
CA MET A 296 -10.17 -35.30 9.62
C MET A 296 -11.53 -35.69 10.22
N VAL A 297 -12.59 -34.93 9.93
CA VAL A 297 -13.97 -35.27 10.32
C VAL A 297 -14.52 -36.44 9.48
N MET A 298 -14.18 -36.56 8.20
CA MET A 298 -14.67 -37.63 7.31
C MET A 298 -13.90 -38.96 7.48
N MET A 299 -12.57 -38.94 7.67
CA MET A 299 -11.78 -40.14 7.96
C MET A 299 -12.17 -40.80 9.30
N THR A 300 -12.81 -40.05 10.21
CA THR A 300 -13.33 -40.59 11.48
C THR A 300 -14.80 -41.02 11.41
N CYS A 301 -15.59 -40.51 10.46
CA CYS A 301 -16.94 -41.00 10.17
C CYS A 301 -16.97 -42.26 9.28
N GLY A 302 -15.86 -42.61 8.62
CA GLY A 302 -15.77 -43.73 7.67
C GLY A 302 -15.39 -45.10 8.24
N VAL A 303 -15.01 -45.21 9.52
CA VAL A 303 -14.68 -46.52 10.13
C VAL A 303 -15.88 -47.01 10.93
N GLY A 304 -16.88 -47.52 10.20
CA GLY A 304 -17.92 -48.36 10.77
C GLY A 304 -17.30 -49.69 11.20
N TYR A 305 -17.11 -49.89 12.51
CA TYR A 305 -16.85 -51.22 13.06
C TYR A 305 -18.20 -51.83 13.50
N GLN A 306 -18.65 -52.79 12.70
CA GLN A 306 -19.74 -53.71 13.00
C GLN A 306 -19.28 -54.79 13.99
N GLY A 307 -20.21 -55.22 14.86
CA GLY A 307 -20.18 -56.47 15.62
C GLY A 307 -19.39 -56.39 16.93
N ALA A 308 -19.77 -57.01 18.05
CA ALA A 308 -20.87 -57.91 18.37
C ALA A 308 -20.96 -58.00 19.91
N GLU A 309 -22.19 -57.90 20.41
CA GLU A 309 -22.78 -58.81 21.41
C GLU A 309 -22.10 -59.15 22.76
N ARG A 310 -22.89 -58.85 23.80
CA ARG A 310 -23.32 -59.72 24.93
C ARG A 310 -22.33 -60.34 25.93
N LEU A 311 -22.63 -59.94 27.18
CA LEU A 311 -22.98 -60.75 28.36
C LEU A 311 -21.89 -61.26 29.33
N VAL A 312 -22.35 -61.33 30.59
CA VAL A 312 -21.83 -62.01 31.79
C VAL A 312 -20.76 -61.20 32.55
N GLY A 313 -20.84 -60.90 33.85
CA GLY A 313 -21.63 -61.42 34.94
C GLY A 313 -20.71 -61.95 36.06
N TYR A 314 -20.72 -61.26 37.22
CA TYR A 314 -20.31 -61.71 38.57
C TYR A 314 -18.82 -61.71 39.01
N PRO A 315 -18.53 -61.73 40.35
CA PRO A 315 -17.46 -60.94 40.98
C PRO A 315 -16.42 -61.84 41.68
N ARG A 316 -15.42 -61.22 42.34
CA ARG A 316 -14.97 -61.49 43.73
C ARG A 316 -13.45 -61.39 43.95
N HIS A 317 -13.17 -60.96 45.18
CA HIS A 317 -12.04 -61.26 46.06
C HIS A 317 -10.63 -60.70 45.77
N THR A 318 -10.33 -59.68 46.58
CA THR A 318 -9.13 -59.57 47.43
C THR A 318 -8.22 -60.80 47.48
N THR A 319 -6.95 -60.59 47.17
CA THR A 319 -5.84 -61.18 47.94
C THR A 319 -4.61 -60.27 47.83
N THR A 320 -4.06 -60.01 49.01
CA THR A 320 -2.85 -59.25 49.29
C THR A 320 -1.61 -59.91 48.67
N CYS A 321 -0.76 -59.13 48.00
CA CYS A 321 0.65 -59.48 47.85
C CYS A 321 1.51 -58.24 48.05
N ASN A 322 2.22 -58.24 49.18
CA ASN A 322 3.20 -57.24 49.57
C ASN A 322 4.39 -57.30 48.62
N VAL A 323 4.50 -56.33 47.72
CA VAL A 323 5.78 -55.94 47.14
C VAL A 323 6.16 -54.61 47.78
N ARG A 324 7.17 -54.64 48.65
CA ARG A 324 7.85 -53.47 49.21
C ARG A 324 8.48 -52.68 48.06
N LEU A 325 7.69 -51.81 47.43
CA LEU A 325 8.19 -50.75 46.56
C LEU A 325 8.49 -49.57 47.46
N PHE A 326 9.79 -49.26 47.57
CA PHE A 326 10.37 -48.07 48.16
C PHE A 326 9.55 -46.84 47.73
N GLN A 327 8.60 -46.42 48.56
CA GLN A 327 7.89 -45.16 48.37
C GLN A 327 8.88 -44.06 48.73
N LEU A 328 9.57 -43.54 47.72
CA LEU A 328 10.06 -42.17 47.75
C LEU A 328 8.83 -41.29 47.93
N GLN A 329 8.53 -40.98 49.18
CA GLN A 329 7.47 -40.10 49.64
C GLN A 329 7.84 -38.70 49.17
N ARG A 330 7.58 -38.39 47.89
CA ARG A 330 7.70 -37.03 47.36
C ARG A 330 6.76 -36.16 48.19
N GLU A 331 7.33 -35.23 48.94
CA GLU A 331 6.60 -34.21 49.70
C GLU A 331 5.47 -33.64 48.85
N LYS A 332 4.24 -33.73 49.35
CA LYS A 332 3.10 -33.06 48.71
C LYS A 332 3.37 -31.57 48.81
N ARG A 333 3.52 -30.90 47.67
CA ARG A 333 3.72 -29.44 47.59
C ARG A 333 2.61 -28.74 48.39
N GLU A 334 3.00 -27.90 49.35
CA GLU A 334 2.06 -27.11 50.13
C GLU A 334 1.47 -26.02 49.24
N VAL A 335 0.18 -26.14 48.94
CA VAL A 335 -0.57 -25.16 48.14
C VAL A 335 -1.10 -24.08 49.10
N PRO A 336 -0.92 -22.77 48.82
CA PRO A 336 -1.45 -21.70 49.65
C PRO A 336 -2.95 -21.85 49.92
N GLY A 337 -3.40 -21.58 51.15
CA GLY A 337 -4.79 -21.84 51.57
C GLY A 337 -5.87 -21.14 50.74
N ILE A 338 -5.56 -19.97 50.19
CA ILE A 338 -6.46 -19.23 49.28
C ILE A 338 -6.62 -20.00 47.95
N LEU A 339 -5.51 -20.49 47.39
CA LEU A 339 -5.51 -21.23 46.13
C LEU A 339 -6.22 -22.59 46.30
N GLN A 340 -6.11 -23.24 47.46
CA GLN A 340 -6.89 -24.45 47.76
C GLN A 340 -8.40 -24.20 47.73
N LYS A 341 -8.87 -23.07 48.29
CA LYS A 341 -10.29 -22.69 48.25
C LYS A 341 -10.78 -22.45 46.82
N ILE A 342 -9.98 -21.76 45.99
CA ILE A 342 -10.30 -21.52 44.57
C ILE A 342 -10.36 -22.83 43.79
N LEU A 343 -9.39 -23.72 43.98
CA LEU A 343 -9.36 -25.02 43.33
C LEU A 343 -10.54 -25.91 43.76
N ALA A 344 -10.93 -25.87 45.03
CA ALA A 344 -12.10 -26.60 45.53
C ALA A 344 -13.41 -26.04 44.95
N ALA A 345 -13.53 -24.71 44.84
CA ALA A 345 -14.66 -24.06 44.19
C ALA A 345 -14.77 -24.43 42.70
N ASP A 346 -13.64 -24.48 41.98
CA ASP A 346 -13.58 -24.89 40.57
C ASP A 346 -14.02 -26.35 40.37
N VAL A 347 -13.61 -27.27 41.26
CA VAL A 347 -14.09 -28.66 41.22
C VAL A 347 -15.60 -28.72 41.41
N PHE A 348 -16.15 -27.98 42.39
CA PHE A 348 -17.59 -27.92 42.65
C PHE A 348 -18.37 -27.32 41.46
N LEU A 349 -17.90 -26.21 40.91
CA LEU A 349 -18.51 -25.55 39.75
C LEU A 349 -18.48 -26.45 38.51
N THR A 350 -17.35 -27.10 38.26
CA THR A 350 -17.19 -28.05 37.14
C THR A 350 -18.20 -29.20 37.26
N ASP A 351 -18.32 -29.81 38.45
CA ASP A 351 -19.24 -30.94 38.65
C ASP A 351 -20.71 -30.51 38.53
N ARG A 352 -21.08 -29.36 39.10
CA ARG A 352 -22.41 -28.76 38.95
C ARG A 352 -22.76 -28.50 37.49
N PHE A 353 -21.83 -27.92 36.73
CA PHE A 353 -22.02 -27.66 35.31
C PHE A 353 -22.20 -28.95 34.50
N CYS A 354 -21.34 -29.95 34.71
CA CYS A 354 -21.45 -31.24 34.01
C CYS A 354 -22.77 -31.95 34.34
N ASN A 355 -23.16 -32.00 35.62
CA ASN A 355 -24.43 -32.62 36.03
C ASN A 355 -25.64 -31.87 35.44
N TRP A 356 -25.60 -30.54 35.39
CA TRP A 356 -26.64 -29.74 34.75
C TRP A 356 -26.71 -29.99 33.23
N ALA A 357 -25.56 -30.05 32.55
CA ALA A 357 -25.51 -30.32 31.12
C ALA A 357 -25.98 -31.75 30.76
N GLU A 358 -25.71 -32.73 31.62
CA GLU A 358 -26.16 -34.12 31.46
C GLU A 358 -27.70 -34.27 31.54
N CYS A 359 -28.42 -33.34 32.17
CA CYS A 359 -29.89 -33.31 32.22
C CYS A 359 -30.54 -32.99 30.86
N PHE A 360 -29.78 -32.41 29.92
CA PHE A 360 -30.28 -32.12 28.58
C PHE A 360 -29.94 -33.28 27.62
N LEU A 361 -30.98 -33.99 27.15
CA LEU A 361 -30.92 -35.10 26.18
C LEU A 361 -29.94 -34.92 25.00
N PRO A 362 -29.83 -33.75 24.33
CA PRO A 362 -28.89 -33.57 23.22
C PRO A 362 -27.41 -33.79 23.60
N PHE A 363 -26.99 -33.44 24.82
CA PHE A 363 -25.58 -33.55 25.24
C PHE A 363 -25.13 -34.99 25.49
N ARG A 364 -26.06 -35.91 25.77
CA ARG A 364 -25.75 -37.33 25.98
C ARG A 364 -25.43 -38.06 24.67
N SER A 365 -26.12 -37.70 23.58
CA SER A 365 -25.86 -38.21 22.21
C SER A 365 -24.60 -37.61 21.59
N LEU A 366 -24.25 -36.37 21.96
CA LEU A 366 -23.07 -35.66 21.46
C LEU A 366 -21.72 -36.19 21.98
N ARG A 367 -21.71 -37.17 22.88
CA ARG A 367 -20.47 -37.73 23.44
C ARG A 367 -19.54 -38.35 22.38
N THR A 368 -20.13 -38.95 21.34
CA THR A 368 -19.37 -39.47 20.18
C THR A 368 -18.72 -38.35 19.38
N HIS A 369 -19.44 -37.24 19.18
CA HIS A 369 -18.95 -36.05 18.48
C HIS A 369 -17.81 -35.34 19.25
N TYR A 370 -17.83 -35.37 20.58
CA TYR A 370 -16.74 -34.80 21.39
C TYR A 370 -15.41 -35.53 21.23
N LYS A 371 -15.41 -36.83 20.94
CA LYS A 371 -14.19 -37.59 20.64
C LYS A 371 -13.62 -37.21 19.28
N VAL A 372 -14.47 -36.96 18.28
CA VAL A 372 -14.02 -36.46 16.97
C VAL A 372 -13.39 -35.08 17.12
N LEU A 373 -14.00 -34.24 17.97
CA LEU A 373 -13.47 -32.91 18.27
C LEU A 373 -12.09 -32.96 18.96
N GLU A 374 -11.84 -33.98 19.78
CA GLU A 374 -10.54 -34.24 20.39
C GLU A 374 -9.44 -34.51 19.36
N ILE A 375 -9.75 -35.36 18.38
CA ILE A 375 -8.83 -35.68 17.29
C ILE A 375 -8.56 -34.43 16.45
N SER A 376 -9.58 -33.61 16.18
CA SER A 376 -9.46 -32.40 15.36
C SER A 376 -8.48 -31.35 15.92
N CYS A 377 -8.25 -31.35 17.22
CA CYS A 377 -7.35 -30.41 17.89
C CYS A 377 -6.10 -31.08 18.47
N HIS A 378 -5.78 -32.30 18.03
CA HIS A 378 -4.60 -32.99 18.49
C HIS A 378 -3.32 -32.41 17.86
N GLY A 379 -2.22 -32.32 18.63
CA GLY A 379 -1.00 -31.64 18.18
C GLY A 379 -0.30 -32.35 17.02
N ILE A 380 -0.23 -33.69 17.06
CA ILE A 380 0.44 -34.50 16.03
C ILE A 380 -0.15 -34.27 14.63
N PRO A 381 -1.48 -34.41 14.40
CA PRO A 381 -2.07 -34.14 13.08
C PRO A 381 -1.84 -32.72 12.56
N TRP A 382 -1.88 -31.72 13.45
CA TRP A 382 -1.59 -30.33 13.08
C TRP A 382 -0.12 -30.14 12.68
N LEU A 383 0.84 -30.67 13.44
CA LEU A 383 2.26 -30.58 13.09
C LEU A 383 2.59 -31.32 11.78
N SER A 384 2.16 -32.59 11.65
CA SER A 384 2.45 -33.40 10.47
C SER A 384 1.72 -32.88 9.23
N GLY A 385 0.47 -32.46 9.40
CA GLY A 385 -0.34 -31.87 8.34
C GLY A 385 0.22 -30.54 7.84
N TRP A 386 0.72 -29.71 8.77
CA TRP A 386 1.29 -28.41 8.41
C TRP A 386 2.66 -28.52 7.74
N LEU A 387 3.50 -29.48 8.17
CA LEU A 387 4.74 -29.81 7.46
C LEU A 387 4.44 -30.32 6.04
N ALA A 388 3.44 -31.18 5.88
CA ALA A 388 3.00 -31.61 4.55
C ALA A 388 2.44 -30.45 3.73
N PHE A 389 1.76 -29.48 4.34
CA PHE A 389 1.25 -28.29 3.66
C PHE A 389 2.38 -27.37 3.16
N ILE A 390 3.43 -27.16 3.96
CA ILE A 390 4.63 -26.43 3.54
C ILE A 390 5.27 -27.10 2.32
N TRP A 391 5.37 -28.42 2.34
CA TRP A 391 6.00 -29.18 1.26
C TRP A 391 5.14 -29.30 -0.01
N LEU A 392 3.83 -29.50 0.13
CA LEU A 392 2.90 -29.66 -1.01
C LEU A 392 2.57 -28.35 -1.71
N ILE A 393 2.53 -27.25 -0.96
CA ILE A 393 2.18 -25.92 -1.47
C ILE A 393 3.40 -25.03 -1.31
N ASP A 394 4.35 -25.30 -2.19
CA ASP A 394 5.59 -24.55 -2.36
C ASP A 394 5.29 -23.20 -3.01
N SER A 395 4.99 -22.20 -2.19
CA SER A 395 4.73 -20.85 -2.64
C SER A 395 5.35 -19.83 -1.69
N ARG A 396 6.27 -19.01 -2.22
CA ARG A 396 7.00 -18.00 -1.44
C ARG A 396 6.08 -17.05 -0.69
N SER A 397 4.94 -16.71 -1.27
CA SER A 397 3.93 -15.83 -0.66
C SER A 397 3.24 -16.43 0.58
N LEU A 398 3.24 -17.76 0.74
CA LEU A 398 2.68 -18.43 1.91
C LEU A 398 3.71 -18.78 2.97
N TYR A 399 5.00 -18.81 2.64
CA TYR A 399 6.06 -19.20 3.56
C TYR A 399 6.07 -18.38 4.84
N GLN A 400 5.89 -17.06 4.74
CA GLN A 400 5.87 -16.20 5.92
C GLN A 400 4.76 -16.63 6.90
N MET A 401 3.55 -16.89 6.40
CA MET A 401 2.43 -17.34 7.23
C MET A 401 2.65 -18.78 7.73
N GLN A 402 3.08 -19.69 6.85
CA GLN A 402 3.27 -21.09 7.16
C GLN A 402 4.34 -21.30 8.25
N VAL A 403 5.48 -20.63 8.14
CA VAL A 403 6.58 -20.71 9.10
C VAL A 403 6.18 -20.09 10.44
N ASN A 404 5.59 -18.90 10.45
CA ASN A 404 5.13 -18.27 11.71
C ASN A 404 4.07 -19.11 12.43
N PHE A 405 3.11 -19.68 11.69
CA PHE A 405 2.10 -20.58 12.27
C PHE A 405 2.74 -21.86 12.83
N PHE A 406 3.69 -22.45 12.10
CA PHE A 406 4.41 -23.65 12.53
C PHE A 406 5.24 -23.40 13.80
N ILE A 407 5.95 -22.28 13.86
CA ILE A 407 6.67 -21.82 15.07
C ILE A 407 5.68 -21.66 16.23
N GLY A 408 4.52 -21.05 15.99
CA GLY A 408 3.45 -20.96 16.99
C GLY A 408 3.06 -22.34 17.54
N LEU A 409 2.71 -23.30 16.70
CA LEU A 409 2.37 -24.67 17.15
C LEU A 409 3.46 -25.34 17.99
N LEU A 410 4.75 -25.11 17.67
CA LEU A 410 5.87 -25.60 18.48
C LEU A 410 5.95 -24.90 19.85
N VAL A 411 5.71 -23.60 19.87
CA VAL A 411 5.65 -22.79 21.09
C VAL A 411 4.47 -23.21 21.98
N ASP A 412 3.26 -23.46 21.44
CA ASP A 412 2.11 -24.02 22.19
C ASP A 412 2.52 -25.29 22.95
N ILE A 413 3.11 -26.25 22.22
CA ILE A 413 3.49 -27.55 22.80
C ILE A 413 4.51 -27.36 23.92
N LEU A 414 5.50 -26.50 23.71
CA LEU A 414 6.53 -26.20 24.69
C LEU A 414 5.95 -25.51 25.94
N LEU A 415 5.13 -24.48 25.76
CA LEU A 415 4.50 -23.73 26.87
C LEU A 415 3.55 -24.62 27.68
N VAL A 416 2.71 -25.41 27.01
CA VAL A 416 1.79 -26.35 27.68
C VAL A 416 2.57 -27.41 28.44
N CYS A 417 3.64 -27.96 27.87
CA CYS A 417 4.49 -28.96 28.54
C CYS A 417 5.15 -28.39 29.80
N ILE A 418 5.72 -27.18 29.72
CA ILE A 418 6.36 -26.50 30.86
C ILE A 418 5.32 -26.23 31.96
N LEU A 419 4.16 -25.67 31.61
CA LEU A 419 3.11 -25.35 32.57
C LEU A 419 2.50 -26.61 33.22
N LYS A 420 2.30 -27.69 32.45
CA LYS A 420 1.87 -28.99 33.00
C LYS A 420 2.92 -29.58 33.94
N ALA A 421 4.20 -29.50 33.60
CA ALA A 421 5.30 -29.98 34.42
C ALA A 421 5.46 -29.18 35.73
N TYR A 422 5.16 -27.88 35.70
CA TYR A 422 5.20 -26.98 36.85
C TYR A 422 4.00 -27.13 37.79
N THR A 423 2.78 -27.10 37.24
CA THR A 423 1.55 -27.09 38.04
C THR A 423 1.14 -28.46 38.54
N ARG A 424 1.40 -29.52 37.75
CA ARG A 424 1.12 -30.93 38.09
C ARG A 424 -0.30 -31.19 38.62
N ARG A 425 -1.28 -30.38 38.20
CA ARG A 425 -2.69 -30.52 38.60
C ARG A 425 -3.26 -31.83 38.04
N ARG A 426 -4.04 -32.57 38.84
CA ARG A 426 -4.65 -33.84 38.43
C ARG A 426 -5.96 -33.63 37.67
N ARG A 427 -6.24 -34.51 36.70
CA ARG A 427 -7.49 -34.51 35.92
C ARG A 427 -8.72 -34.91 36.79
N PRO A 428 -9.93 -34.42 36.47
CA PRO A 428 -11.16 -34.95 37.03
C PRO A 428 -11.35 -36.42 36.57
N SER A 429 -11.68 -37.32 37.51
CA SER A 429 -12.03 -38.75 37.34
C SER A 429 -11.24 -39.62 36.34
N GLY A 430 -10.63 -40.71 36.84
CA GLY A 430 -9.89 -41.70 36.04
C GLY A 430 -10.78 -42.63 35.23
N ASN A 431 -11.32 -42.18 34.10
CA ASN A 431 -11.96 -43.07 33.14
C ASN A 431 -10.88 -43.74 32.28
N LYS A 432 -10.66 -45.05 32.49
CA LYS A 432 -9.60 -45.88 31.87
C LYS A 432 -9.84 -46.25 30.40
N SER A 433 -10.74 -45.57 29.70
CA SER A 433 -11.15 -45.91 28.32
C SER A 433 -10.56 -44.97 27.27
N ASP A 434 -9.27 -44.65 27.41
CA ASP A 434 -8.51 -43.91 26.40
C ASP A 434 -7.55 -44.83 25.67
N MET A 435 -7.62 -44.79 24.34
CA MET A 435 -6.73 -45.52 23.44
C MET A 435 -5.26 -45.04 23.55
N PHE A 436 -5.00 -43.87 24.16
CA PHE A 436 -3.69 -43.21 24.20
C PHE A 436 -3.28 -42.62 25.57
N ALA A 437 -3.96 -42.94 26.67
CA ALA A 437 -3.64 -42.41 28.01
C ALA A 437 -2.28 -42.87 28.59
N THR A 438 -1.51 -43.66 27.85
CA THR A 438 -0.26 -44.29 28.30
C THR A 438 1.02 -43.62 27.80
N LEU A 439 0.94 -42.57 26.96
CA LEU A 439 2.13 -41.88 26.43
C LEU A 439 2.14 -40.38 26.81
N GLY A 440 3.04 -40.00 27.73
CA GLY A 440 3.52 -38.62 27.89
C GLY A 440 2.93 -37.74 29.03
N PRO A 441 3.10 -36.40 28.96
CA PRO A 441 2.70 -35.41 29.99
C PRO A 441 1.17 -35.26 30.17
N ASP A 442 0.41 -36.15 29.54
CA ASP A 442 -1.04 -36.16 29.51
C ASP A 442 -1.68 -36.72 30.79
N LYS A 443 -0.90 -36.85 31.86
CA LYS A 443 -1.40 -37.13 33.21
C LYS A 443 -1.96 -35.89 33.91
N TYR A 444 -1.55 -34.70 33.49
CA TYR A 444 -1.86 -33.43 34.15
C TYR A 444 -2.97 -32.65 33.43
N SER A 445 -3.72 -31.85 34.19
CA SER A 445 -4.92 -31.16 33.72
C SER A 445 -4.71 -29.68 33.37
N PHE A 446 -3.83 -28.97 34.08
CA PHE A 446 -3.62 -27.54 33.86
C PHE A 446 -2.35 -27.25 33.05
N PRO A 447 -2.40 -26.39 32.02
CA PRO A 447 -3.59 -25.90 31.31
C PRO A 447 -4.12 -26.96 30.32
N SER A 448 -5.33 -26.74 29.82
CA SER A 448 -5.87 -27.54 28.71
C SER A 448 -5.14 -27.21 27.41
N GLY A 449 -4.22 -28.09 26.97
CA GLY A 449 -3.46 -27.89 25.73
C GLY A 449 -4.31 -27.89 24.46
N HIS A 450 -5.41 -28.67 24.43
CA HIS A 450 -6.35 -28.62 23.31
C HIS A 450 -7.05 -27.26 23.24
N THR A 451 -7.36 -26.67 24.39
CA THR A 451 -8.00 -25.36 24.46
C THR A 451 -7.03 -24.24 24.09
N SER A 452 -5.78 -24.32 24.54
CA SER A 452 -4.70 -23.39 24.16
C SER A 452 -4.56 -23.34 22.65
N ARG A 453 -4.33 -24.49 22.02
CA ARG A 453 -4.20 -24.62 20.56
C ARG A 453 -5.43 -24.14 19.79
N ALA A 454 -6.63 -24.57 20.18
CA ALA A 454 -7.86 -24.14 19.49
C ALA A 454 -8.06 -22.62 19.56
N CYS A 455 -7.67 -22.01 20.68
CA CYS A 455 -7.72 -20.56 20.84
C CYS A 455 -6.61 -19.87 20.03
N PHE A 456 -5.37 -20.37 20.08
CA PHE A 456 -4.26 -19.86 19.28
C PHE A 456 -4.58 -19.87 17.79
N ILE A 457 -5.04 -21.01 17.26
CA ILE A 457 -5.41 -21.15 15.84
C ILE A 457 -6.52 -20.15 15.46
N ALA A 458 -7.54 -20.02 16.30
CA ALA A 458 -8.61 -19.06 16.07
C ALA A 458 -8.10 -17.62 16.07
N THR A 459 -7.31 -17.23 17.06
CA THR A 459 -6.76 -15.88 17.19
C THR A 459 -5.77 -15.57 16.06
N PHE A 460 -4.94 -16.53 15.65
CA PHE A 460 -3.99 -16.37 14.55
C PHE A 460 -4.71 -16.02 13.25
N PHE A 461 -5.72 -16.79 12.86
CA PHE A 461 -6.44 -16.60 11.60
C PHE A 461 -7.52 -15.51 11.62
N ILE A 462 -7.82 -14.94 12.78
CA ILE A 462 -8.71 -13.78 12.91
C ILE A 462 -7.90 -12.47 12.96
N PHE A 463 -6.75 -12.45 13.63
CA PHE A 463 -6.02 -11.21 13.94
C PHE A 463 -4.63 -11.10 13.31
N LEU A 464 -3.83 -12.16 13.29
CA LEU A 464 -2.45 -12.10 12.79
C LEU A 464 -2.40 -12.29 11.27
N TYR A 465 -3.16 -13.25 10.74
CA TYR A 465 -3.30 -13.51 9.32
C TYR A 465 -4.78 -13.69 8.96
N PRO A 466 -5.55 -12.58 8.88
CA PRO A 466 -7.01 -12.62 8.76
C PRO A 466 -7.47 -13.35 7.50
N LEU A 467 -8.23 -14.42 7.72
CA LEU A 467 -8.95 -15.14 6.68
C LEU A 467 -10.18 -14.32 6.22
N ASN A 468 -10.89 -14.83 5.20
CA ASN A 468 -12.16 -14.21 4.81
C ASN A 468 -13.16 -14.30 5.96
N PHE A 469 -13.94 -13.24 6.18
CA PHE A 469 -14.90 -13.11 7.29
C PHE A 469 -15.87 -14.30 7.40
N ILE A 470 -16.21 -14.95 6.28
CA ILE A 470 -17.03 -16.17 6.23
C ILE A 470 -16.49 -17.28 7.15
N PHE A 471 -15.16 -17.35 7.33
CA PHE A 471 -14.51 -18.40 8.13
C PHE A 471 -14.36 -18.04 9.62
N HIS A 472 -14.58 -16.78 10.00
CA HIS A 472 -14.43 -16.35 11.39
C HIS A 472 -15.48 -17.01 12.30
N MET A 473 -16.74 -17.02 11.86
CA MET A 473 -17.84 -17.62 12.61
C MET A 473 -17.67 -19.14 12.81
N PRO A 474 -17.40 -19.95 11.77
CA PRO A 474 -17.08 -21.37 11.93
C PRO A 474 -15.88 -21.63 12.84
N LEU A 475 -14.82 -20.83 12.74
CA LEU A 475 -13.59 -21.02 13.53
C LEU A 475 -13.82 -20.72 15.02
N MET A 476 -14.56 -19.65 15.32
CA MET A 476 -14.97 -19.34 16.70
C MET A 476 -15.92 -20.41 17.26
N ALA A 477 -16.87 -20.90 16.45
CA ALA A 477 -17.79 -21.95 16.85
C ALA A 477 -17.06 -23.28 17.14
N TRP A 478 -16.09 -23.64 16.28
CA TRP A 478 -15.22 -24.81 16.51
C TRP A 478 -14.40 -24.65 17.78
N SER A 479 -13.72 -23.51 17.96
CA SER A 479 -12.90 -23.24 19.15
C SER A 479 -13.71 -23.29 20.45
N ALA A 480 -14.89 -22.66 20.47
CA ALA A 480 -15.81 -22.72 21.60
C ALA A 480 -16.32 -24.15 21.88
N SER A 481 -16.59 -24.92 20.81
CA SER A 481 -16.97 -26.33 20.92
C SER A 481 -15.84 -27.17 21.53
N VAL A 482 -14.58 -26.92 21.16
CA VAL A 482 -13.41 -27.61 21.72
C VAL A 482 -13.32 -27.32 23.21
N CYS A 483 -13.41 -26.06 23.63
CA CYS A 483 -13.43 -25.67 25.04
C CYS A 483 -14.51 -26.41 25.83
N LEU A 484 -15.75 -26.40 25.32
CA LEU A 484 -16.89 -27.03 25.98
C LEU A 484 -16.73 -28.56 26.07
N SER A 485 -16.19 -29.20 25.02
CA SER A 485 -15.97 -30.65 24.99
C SER A 485 -15.06 -31.14 26.12
N ARG A 486 -14.05 -30.36 26.51
CA ARG A 486 -13.06 -30.74 27.54
C ARG A 486 -13.68 -30.80 28.93
N ILE A 487 -14.65 -29.92 29.20
CA ILE A 487 -15.40 -29.86 30.45
C ILE A 487 -16.41 -31.01 30.49
N LEU A 488 -17.23 -31.16 29.43
CA LEU A 488 -18.30 -32.17 29.37
C LEU A 488 -17.78 -33.61 29.33
N LEU A 489 -16.60 -33.86 28.75
CA LEU A 489 -15.93 -35.16 28.84
C LEU A 489 -15.28 -35.42 30.22
N ARG A 490 -15.41 -34.48 31.15
CA ARG A 490 -14.80 -34.49 32.50
C ARG A 490 -13.28 -34.68 32.46
N ARG A 491 -12.60 -34.15 31.44
CA ARG A 491 -11.13 -34.25 31.28
C ARG A 491 -10.38 -33.10 31.92
N HIS A 492 -11.02 -31.95 31.99
CA HIS A 492 -10.46 -30.70 32.49
C HIS A 492 -11.48 -29.99 33.37
N HIS A 493 -10.99 -29.27 34.37
CA HIS A 493 -11.82 -28.35 35.14
C HIS A 493 -12.05 -27.05 34.37
N VAL A 494 -13.05 -26.26 34.79
CA VAL A 494 -13.34 -24.97 34.16
C VAL A 494 -12.10 -24.07 34.17
N LEU A 495 -11.36 -23.98 35.28
CA LEU A 495 -10.11 -23.19 35.34
C LEU A 495 -9.00 -23.71 34.41
N ASP A 496 -8.97 -25.01 34.12
CA ASP A 496 -7.98 -25.57 33.20
C ASP A 496 -8.26 -25.13 31.75
N VAL A 497 -9.54 -25.01 31.41
CA VAL A 497 -10.00 -24.54 30.10
C VAL A 497 -9.83 -23.02 29.98
N THR A 498 -10.22 -22.24 30.99
CA THR A 498 -10.00 -20.78 30.96
C THR A 498 -8.51 -20.44 30.93
N GLY A 499 -7.68 -21.15 31.71
CA GLY A 499 -6.22 -21.02 31.64
C GLY A 499 -5.65 -21.38 30.26
N GLY A 500 -6.24 -22.39 29.59
CA GLY A 500 -5.91 -22.72 28.20
C GLY A 500 -6.27 -21.60 27.23
N VAL A 501 -7.48 -21.00 27.34
CA VAL A 501 -7.90 -19.88 26.47
C VAL A 501 -6.95 -18.70 26.62
N LEU A 502 -6.64 -18.32 27.86
CA LEU A 502 -5.71 -17.22 28.13
C LEU A 502 -4.30 -17.50 27.59
N LEU A 503 -3.84 -18.75 27.71
CA LEU A 503 -2.54 -19.16 27.16
C LEU A 503 -2.53 -19.05 25.62
N GLY A 504 -3.56 -19.51 24.93
CA GLY A 504 -3.63 -19.44 23.47
C GLY A 504 -3.70 -18.00 22.94
N VAL A 505 -4.40 -17.09 23.64
CA VAL A 505 -4.37 -15.66 23.32
C VAL A 505 -2.98 -15.07 23.57
N PHE A 506 -2.36 -15.39 24.71
CA PHE A 506 -1.00 -14.94 25.02
C PHE A 506 0.02 -15.43 24.00
N GLU A 507 -0.10 -16.68 23.57
CA GLU A 507 0.75 -17.28 22.55
C GLU A 507 0.61 -16.54 21.21
N ALA A 508 -0.60 -16.20 20.79
CA ALA A 508 -0.80 -15.41 19.57
C ALA A 508 -0.11 -14.03 19.70
N VAL A 509 -0.20 -13.37 20.86
CA VAL A 509 0.52 -12.11 21.11
C VAL A 509 2.04 -12.32 21.05
N LEU A 510 2.55 -13.41 21.61
CA LEU A 510 3.96 -13.76 21.59
C LEU A 510 4.47 -14.01 20.17
N VAL A 511 3.71 -14.77 19.36
CA VAL A 511 4.03 -15.03 17.95
C VAL A 511 4.00 -13.74 17.14
N ASN A 512 3.06 -12.84 17.42
CA ASN A 512 3.04 -11.52 16.80
C ASN A 512 4.27 -10.68 17.15
N TRP A 513 4.83 -10.83 18.36
CA TRP A 513 6.05 -10.14 18.75
C TRP A 513 7.31 -10.76 18.13
N LEU A 514 7.34 -12.09 18.01
CA LEU A 514 8.43 -12.86 17.39
C LEU A 514 8.22 -13.07 15.88
N TRP A 515 7.45 -12.20 15.24
CA TRP A 515 7.01 -12.40 13.87
C TRP A 515 8.20 -12.41 12.90
N VAL A 516 8.36 -13.54 12.22
CA VAL A 516 9.44 -13.76 11.26
C VAL A 516 9.16 -13.01 9.95
N SER A 517 10.20 -12.33 9.44
CA SER A 517 10.17 -11.66 8.14
C SER A 517 10.14 -12.66 6.98
N GLU A 518 9.61 -12.24 5.83
CA GLU A 518 9.49 -13.08 4.64
C GLU A 518 10.86 -13.65 4.19
N ASN A 519 11.90 -12.82 4.13
CA ASN A 519 13.25 -13.25 3.75
C ASN A 519 13.79 -14.37 4.65
N PHE A 520 13.53 -14.28 5.96
CA PHE A 520 13.98 -15.30 6.89
C PHE A 520 13.11 -16.56 6.83
N ALA A 521 11.80 -16.43 6.57
CA ALA A 521 10.92 -17.59 6.32
C ALA A 521 11.32 -18.34 5.04
N VAL A 522 11.60 -17.62 3.95
CA VAL A 522 12.11 -18.21 2.70
C VAL A 522 13.43 -18.93 2.94
N TRP A 523 14.34 -18.31 3.70
CA TRP A 523 15.61 -18.93 4.07
C TRP A 523 15.39 -20.24 4.86
N ILE A 524 14.51 -20.25 5.88
CA ILE A 524 14.18 -21.45 6.66
C ILE A 524 13.65 -22.57 5.76
N VAL A 525 12.71 -22.27 4.87
CA VAL A 525 12.12 -23.28 3.99
C VAL A 525 13.15 -23.79 2.99
N SER A 526 13.96 -22.89 2.40
CA SER A 526 15.04 -23.28 1.47
C SER A 526 16.10 -24.20 2.11
N CYS A 527 16.40 -24.00 3.41
CA CYS A 527 17.27 -24.90 4.16
C CYS A 527 16.64 -26.29 4.40
N LEU A 528 15.30 -26.39 4.38
CA LEU A 528 14.57 -27.64 4.57
C LEU A 528 14.31 -28.39 3.25
N SER A 529 14.25 -27.68 2.11
CA SER A 529 13.91 -28.26 0.80
C SER A 529 15.11 -28.61 -0.09
N ASP A 530 16.36 -28.37 0.35
CA ASP A 530 17.60 -28.75 -0.34
C ASP A 530 17.76 -28.18 -1.79
N GLU A 531 17.04 -27.11 -2.13
CA GLU A 531 17.31 -26.33 -3.34
C GLU A 531 18.50 -25.38 -3.08
N LYS A 532 19.67 -25.76 -3.60
CA LYS A 532 20.84 -24.88 -3.66
C LYS A 532 20.45 -23.56 -4.35
N LEU A 533 20.72 -22.45 -3.68
CA LEU A 533 20.71 -21.10 -4.24
C LEU A 533 21.50 -21.07 -5.57
N GLU A 534 20.81 -21.05 -6.70
CA GLU A 534 21.39 -20.55 -7.96
C GLU A 534 21.60 -19.04 -7.79
N GLY A 535 22.78 -18.65 -7.32
CA GLY A 535 23.10 -17.24 -7.12
C GLY A 535 24.35 -16.92 -6.29
N GLY A 536 25.18 -17.91 -5.96
CA GLY A 536 26.50 -17.67 -5.38
C GLY A 536 27.50 -17.32 -6.47
N SER A 537 27.66 -16.03 -6.80
CA SER A 537 28.85 -15.54 -7.49
C SER A 537 30.07 -15.79 -6.62
N TYR A 538 30.84 -16.82 -6.93
CA TYR A 538 32.17 -17.01 -6.36
C TYR A 538 33.10 -15.96 -6.98
N HIS A 539 33.50 -14.98 -6.17
CA HIS A 539 34.76 -14.28 -6.40
C HIS A 539 35.90 -15.24 -6.06
N VAL A 540 36.57 -15.76 -7.09
CA VAL A 540 37.98 -16.14 -7.07
C VAL A 540 38.62 -15.60 -8.33
#